data_AF-A0A957W9L9-F1
#
_entry.id   AF-A0A957W9L9-F1
#
_cell.length_a   1.000
_cell.length_b   1.000
_cell.length_c   1.000
_cell.angle_alpha   90.00
_cell.angle_beta   90.00
_cell.angle_gamma   90.00
#
_symmetry.space_group_name_H-M   'P 1'
#
loop_
_entity.id
_entity.type
_entity.pdbx_description
1 polymer ?
#
loop_
_entity_poly.entity_id
_entity_poly.type
_entity_poly.pdbx_seq_one_letter_code
_entity_poly.pdbx_strand_id
1 'polypeptide(L)'
;MKSLDKVFLIIILAAALTGCAATPEPAAPAEPAAATTEPPAAEEAAAEPTEEMAAEPTAEVEAVAEATEETATEAEEPASAEGLTCAEPIQVGLITDLTGALSIYGTMTQRSFLLGMEYATGSAPGEENTFTLGDCQIQVIVGDDKSDPENTATVAREMVEVSGVDILVGTVSSGATATLQEIARDNNIVHIAAPAAANDITGVNFDEHTFRTSRNNYQDAVNLCQYLTTEYHSFVQIAPDYSFGWGGAEAFRDACTTFGGEFVADDIFAPLDTTEFTPYMEQILDSGADAWLVTWAGGGFIPMMQAAQELGVTAEMGLGASFIDNASLPAFFGNNVGLTSGILYHYTAPDNPINDWLTEQTIARHGTPPDLFDADGMNAALLIVEALKQTGGDASAEALIPAMEGLEFEGPKGTITIRPEDHVAIQDMYIVKLVNVDDPDFKYFELVTTTRPDVPCLLPEDKQDRCGDLPIGSLGGSK
;
A
#
# COMPACT_ATOMS: atom_id res chain seq x y z
N MET A 1 -62.10 -30.87 2.69
CA MET A 1 -61.91 -32.21 3.29
C MET A 1 -60.40 -32.50 3.40
N LYS A 2 -60.04 -33.37 4.35
CA LYS A 2 -58.97 -34.39 4.37
C LYS A 2 -57.88 -34.31 3.28
N SER A 3 -56.57 -34.21 3.58
CA SER A 3 -55.70 -34.95 4.54
C SER A 3 -55.18 -36.29 4.01
N LEU A 4 -53.85 -36.40 3.92
CA LEU A 4 -52.93 -37.54 4.17
C LEU A 4 -51.50 -37.03 3.81
N ASP A 5 -50.40 -37.29 4.49
CA ASP A 5 -50.09 -37.65 5.90
C ASP A 5 -48.59 -37.27 6.15
N LYS A 6 -48.16 -36.73 7.32
CA LYS A 6 -47.51 -37.40 8.48
C LYS A 6 -46.19 -38.16 8.16
N VAL A 7 -45.17 -38.35 9.01
CA VAL A 7 -44.78 -37.99 10.42
C VAL A 7 -43.26 -38.30 10.55
N PHE A 8 -42.40 -37.81 11.47
CA PHE A 8 -42.40 -36.88 12.63
C PHE A 8 -41.28 -35.81 12.39
N LEU A 9 -40.83 -34.85 13.22
CA LEU A 9 -40.77 -34.55 14.68
C LEU A 9 -39.56 -35.10 15.49
N ILE A 10 -39.02 -34.20 16.32
CA ILE A 10 -37.91 -34.27 17.30
C ILE A 10 -38.23 -35.12 18.55
N ILE A 11 -37.22 -35.69 19.21
CA ILE A 11 -37.17 -35.82 20.69
C ILE A 11 -35.70 -35.92 21.21
N ILE A 12 -35.47 -35.44 22.43
CA ILE A 12 -34.18 -35.34 23.14
C ILE A 12 -34.09 -36.38 24.25
N LEU A 13 -32.94 -37.04 24.45
CA LEU A 13 -32.46 -37.43 25.79
C LEU A 13 -30.93 -37.67 25.82
N ALA A 14 -30.34 -37.69 27.03
CA ALA A 14 -28.89 -37.65 27.26
C ALA A 14 -28.41 -38.60 28.38
N ALA A 15 -27.07 -38.62 28.58
CA ALA A 15 -26.30 -39.00 29.77
C ALA A 15 -26.13 -40.49 30.16
N ALA A 16 -24.87 -40.96 30.12
CA ALA A 16 -24.09 -41.58 31.23
C ALA A 16 -22.67 -41.93 30.71
N LEU A 17 -21.55 -41.37 31.22
CA LEU A 17 -20.90 -41.48 32.55
C LEU A 17 -20.15 -42.79 32.85
N THR A 18 -18.86 -42.85 32.52
CA THR A 18 -17.70 -43.37 33.33
C THR A 18 -16.45 -43.49 32.43
N GLY A 19 -15.20 -43.30 32.90
CA GLY A 19 -14.75 -42.74 34.17
C GLY A 19 -13.23 -42.89 34.43
N CYS A 20 -12.60 -41.80 34.87
CA CYS A 20 -11.33 -41.71 35.61
C CYS A 20 -10.03 -42.37 35.08
N ALA A 21 -9.09 -41.53 34.63
CA ALA A 21 -7.68 -41.62 35.01
C ALA A 21 -7.10 -40.19 35.10
N ALA A 22 -6.29 -39.88 36.12
CA ALA A 22 -5.68 -38.57 36.32
C ALA A 22 -4.24 -38.72 36.80
N THR A 23 -3.30 -38.02 36.17
CA THR A 23 -1.86 -37.91 36.52
C THR A 23 -1.25 -36.76 35.67
N PRO A 24 -0.10 -36.16 36.04
CA PRO A 24 -0.20 -34.89 36.75
C PRO A 24 0.43 -33.70 36.01
N GLU A 25 0.06 -32.52 36.49
CA GLU A 25 0.57 -31.20 36.12
C GLU A 25 2.09 -31.09 36.35
N PRO A 26 2.89 -30.63 35.37
CA PRO A 26 4.32 -30.38 35.56
C PRO A 26 4.54 -29.08 36.35
N ALA A 27 5.42 -29.13 37.34
CA ALA A 27 5.67 -28.00 38.23
C ALA A 27 6.41 -26.84 37.52
N ALA A 28 6.06 -25.60 37.88
CA ALA A 28 6.74 -24.40 37.40
C ALA A 28 8.23 -24.36 37.82
N PRO A 29 9.14 -23.88 36.95
CA PRO A 29 10.52 -23.61 37.33
C PRO A 29 10.60 -22.43 38.31
N ALA A 30 11.61 -22.45 39.19
CA ALA A 30 11.78 -21.44 40.24
C ALA A 30 12.50 -20.17 39.74
N GLU A 31 12.18 -19.03 40.37
CA GLU A 31 12.87 -17.76 40.14
C GLU A 31 14.38 -17.84 40.45
N PRO A 32 15.26 -17.33 39.57
CA PRO A 32 16.58 -16.87 39.97
C PRO A 32 16.45 -15.48 40.62
N ALA A 33 17.05 -15.29 41.80
CA ALA A 33 16.88 -14.07 42.58
C ALA A 33 17.47 -12.83 41.87
N ALA A 34 16.66 -11.78 41.73
CA ALA A 34 17.10 -10.48 41.23
C ALA A 34 18.06 -9.81 42.23
N ALA A 35 19.26 -9.45 41.76
CA ALA A 35 20.20 -8.65 42.52
C ALA A 35 19.83 -7.16 42.43
N THR A 36 19.51 -6.53 43.55
CA THR A 36 19.22 -5.10 43.63
C THR A 36 20.51 -4.27 43.52
N THR A 37 20.63 -3.46 42.47
CA THR A 37 21.66 -2.41 42.34
C THR A 37 21.00 -1.06 42.11
N GLU A 38 20.81 -0.30 43.19
CA GLU A 38 20.44 1.12 43.11
C GLU A 38 21.61 1.93 42.53
N PRO A 39 21.38 2.87 41.58
CA PRO A 39 22.32 3.94 41.34
C PRO A 39 22.25 4.95 42.51
N PRO A 40 23.40 5.50 42.97
CA PRO A 40 23.41 6.41 44.11
C PRO A 40 22.82 7.79 43.78
N ALA A 41 22.24 8.44 44.79
CA ALA A 41 21.69 9.79 44.68
C ALA A 41 22.78 10.85 44.40
N ALA A 42 22.42 11.89 43.65
CA ALA A 42 23.14 13.15 43.60
C ALA A 42 22.62 14.11 44.68
N GLU A 43 23.50 14.88 45.31
CA GLU A 43 23.20 15.71 46.48
C GLU A 43 22.77 17.14 46.08
N GLU A 44 21.88 17.74 46.88
CA GLU A 44 21.25 19.03 46.62
C GLU A 44 22.07 20.21 47.17
N ALA A 45 22.24 21.29 46.40
CA ALA A 45 22.84 22.55 46.86
C ALA A 45 22.19 23.76 46.16
N ALA A 46 21.76 24.76 46.92
CA ALA A 46 20.72 25.71 46.51
C ALA A 46 21.16 27.17 46.28
N ALA A 47 20.24 27.93 45.67
CA ALA A 47 20.01 29.39 45.74
C ALA A 47 20.86 30.38 44.90
N GLU A 48 20.24 30.90 43.82
CA GLU A 48 19.69 32.28 43.67
C GLU A 48 20.46 33.56 44.12
N PRO A 49 20.11 34.79 43.62
CA PRO A 49 19.28 35.16 42.44
C PRO A 49 19.83 36.37 41.61
N THR A 50 18.98 36.98 40.75
CA THR A 50 19.08 38.33 40.10
C THR A 50 20.13 38.51 38.97
N GLU A 51 19.97 39.42 38.00
CA GLU A 51 19.04 40.58 37.87
C GLU A 51 18.53 40.81 36.41
N GLU A 52 17.51 41.65 36.24
CA GLU A 52 16.83 42.04 34.99
C GLU A 52 17.36 43.41 34.46
N MET A 53 17.36 43.66 33.14
CA MET A 53 17.22 45.03 32.55
C MET A 53 17.03 45.03 31.02
N ALA A 54 16.61 46.17 30.43
CA ALA A 54 16.11 46.27 29.05
C ALA A 54 16.57 47.52 28.24
N ALA A 55 16.46 47.40 26.91
CA ALA A 55 16.21 48.40 25.85
C ALA A 55 17.09 49.66 25.62
N GLU A 56 17.66 49.74 24.40
CA GLU A 56 17.82 50.94 23.51
C GLU A 56 18.75 52.13 23.95
N PRO A 57 19.14 53.11 23.07
CA PRO A 57 18.60 53.44 21.73
C PRO A 57 19.58 53.79 20.55
N THR A 58 18.97 53.90 19.37
CA THR A 58 19.24 54.67 18.10
C THR A 58 20.58 55.33 17.73
N ALA A 59 20.86 55.31 16.41
CA ALA A 59 21.53 56.38 15.64
C ALA A 59 21.13 56.33 14.14
N GLU A 60 21.11 57.48 13.44
CA GLU A 60 20.64 57.63 12.05
C GLU A 60 21.79 57.71 11.02
N VAL A 61 21.51 57.35 9.75
CA VAL A 61 22.24 57.87 8.56
C VAL A 61 21.23 58.07 7.42
N GLU A 62 21.31 59.22 6.73
CA GLU A 62 20.42 59.61 5.63
C GLU A 62 20.71 58.85 4.32
N ALA A 63 19.67 58.63 3.52
CA ALA A 63 19.78 58.25 2.11
C ALA A 63 19.02 59.27 1.25
N VAL A 64 19.68 59.84 0.24
CA VAL A 64 19.13 60.91 -0.61
C VAL A 64 18.28 60.33 -1.73
N ALA A 65 17.08 60.87 -1.91
CA ALA A 65 16.22 60.52 -3.04
C ALA A 65 16.63 61.27 -4.33
N GLU A 66 16.68 60.56 -5.44
CA GLU A 66 16.65 61.13 -6.79
C GLU A 66 15.52 60.42 -7.56
N ALA A 67 14.69 61.17 -8.29
CA ALA A 67 13.43 60.70 -8.83
C ALA A 67 13.43 60.68 -10.36
N THR A 68 12.88 59.61 -10.94
CA THR A 68 12.56 59.49 -12.37
C THR A 68 11.12 59.01 -12.54
N GLU A 69 10.45 59.48 -13.58
CA GLU A 69 8.98 59.50 -13.69
C GLU A 69 8.33 58.12 -13.84
N GLU A 70 7.15 57.96 -13.24
CA GLU A 70 6.25 56.83 -13.51
C GLU A 70 5.67 56.93 -14.93
N THR A 71 6.05 56.00 -15.81
CA THR A 71 5.18 55.64 -16.94
C THR A 71 4.11 54.67 -16.43
N ALA A 72 2.93 55.21 -16.12
CA ALA A 72 1.77 54.41 -15.71
C ALA A 72 1.49 53.32 -16.75
N THR A 73 1.76 52.07 -16.38
CA THR A 73 1.33 50.88 -17.10
C THR A 73 0.07 50.40 -16.42
N GLU A 74 -0.95 50.10 -17.22
CA GLU A 74 -2.27 49.67 -16.74
C GLU A 74 -2.10 48.37 -15.96
N ALA A 75 -2.41 48.40 -14.65
CA ALA A 75 -2.29 47.23 -13.80
C ALA A 75 -3.42 46.26 -14.17
N GLU A 76 -3.07 45.07 -14.68
CA GLU A 76 -4.03 44.00 -14.83
C GLU A 76 -4.64 43.69 -13.46
N GLU A 77 -5.97 43.82 -13.40
CA GLU A 77 -6.76 43.42 -12.25
C GLU A 77 -6.49 41.92 -12.01
N PRO A 78 -6.14 41.49 -10.79
CA PRO A 78 -5.80 40.09 -10.55
C PRO A 78 -7.01 39.25 -10.95
N ALA A 79 -6.82 38.35 -11.92
CA ALA A 79 -7.89 37.51 -12.42
C ALA A 79 -8.62 36.87 -11.23
N SER A 80 -9.94 37.09 -11.16
CA SER A 80 -10.76 36.35 -10.21
C SER A 80 -10.48 34.87 -10.44
N ALA A 81 -10.14 34.13 -9.38
CA ALA A 81 -10.10 32.69 -9.48
C ALA A 81 -11.46 32.24 -10.03
N GLU A 82 -11.47 31.68 -11.23
CA GLU A 82 -12.67 31.07 -11.78
C GLU A 82 -12.98 29.85 -10.91
N GLY A 83 -14.24 29.68 -10.54
CA GLY A 83 -14.65 28.56 -9.70
C GLY A 83 -14.35 27.24 -10.40
N LEU A 84 -14.01 26.21 -9.63
CA LEU A 84 -13.91 24.86 -10.15
C LEU A 84 -15.32 24.40 -10.55
N THR A 85 -15.57 24.29 -11.86
CA THR A 85 -16.91 24.05 -12.43
C THR A 85 -16.85 22.99 -13.53
N CYS A 86 -17.85 22.12 -13.55
CA CYS A 86 -18.10 21.15 -14.61
C CYS A 86 -19.58 21.21 -15.00
N ALA A 87 -19.87 20.97 -16.28
CA ALA A 87 -21.22 21.10 -16.82
C ALA A 87 -22.16 19.95 -16.42
N GLU A 88 -21.59 18.76 -16.18
CA GLU A 88 -22.25 17.53 -15.74
C GLU A 88 -21.36 16.87 -14.66
N PRO A 89 -21.87 15.99 -13.78
CA PRO A 89 -21.09 15.37 -12.71
C PRO A 89 -20.00 14.44 -13.26
N ILE A 90 -18.76 14.66 -12.85
CA ILE A 90 -17.58 13.86 -13.25
C ILE A 90 -17.77 12.43 -12.72
N GLN A 91 -17.68 11.44 -13.61
CA GLN A 91 -17.98 10.05 -13.32
C GLN A 91 -16.69 9.25 -13.08
N VAL A 92 -16.52 8.68 -11.90
CA VAL A 92 -15.35 7.88 -11.52
C VAL A 92 -15.74 6.42 -11.30
N GLY A 93 -15.20 5.52 -12.12
CA GLY A 93 -15.42 4.08 -12.02
C GLY A 93 -14.38 3.40 -11.14
N LEU A 94 -14.73 3.07 -9.90
CA LEU A 94 -13.90 2.30 -8.97
C LEU A 94 -14.18 0.79 -9.11
N ILE A 95 -13.27 0.06 -9.74
CA ILE A 95 -13.35 -1.39 -9.92
C ILE A 95 -12.44 -2.06 -8.90
N THR A 96 -13.00 -2.98 -8.10
CA THR A 96 -12.28 -3.61 -7.00
C THR A 96 -12.87 -4.97 -6.63
N ASP A 97 -12.09 -5.75 -5.88
CA ASP A 97 -12.48 -7.06 -5.34
C ASP A 97 -13.43 -6.88 -4.13
N LEU A 98 -14.75 -6.98 -4.33
CA LEU A 98 -15.74 -6.97 -3.22
C LEU A 98 -16.22 -8.38 -2.86
N THR A 99 -16.19 -9.29 -3.83
CA THR A 99 -16.21 -10.75 -3.63
C THR A 99 -14.99 -11.36 -4.32
N GLY A 100 -14.85 -12.69 -4.35
CA GLY A 100 -13.67 -13.34 -4.97
C GLY A 100 -12.57 -13.72 -3.97
N ALA A 101 -11.34 -13.87 -4.47
CA ALA A 101 -10.19 -14.39 -3.73
C ALA A 101 -9.41 -13.31 -2.98
N LEU A 102 -9.51 -12.04 -3.41
CA LEU A 102 -8.77 -10.90 -2.84
C LEU A 102 -9.68 -9.88 -2.14
N SER A 103 -10.92 -10.26 -1.80
CA SER A 103 -11.95 -9.34 -1.29
C SER A 103 -11.60 -8.63 0.02
N ILE A 104 -10.68 -9.19 0.81
CA ILE A 104 -10.12 -8.55 2.00
C ILE A 104 -9.35 -7.26 1.62
N TYR A 105 -8.67 -7.23 0.49
CA TYR A 105 -7.89 -6.08 0.02
C TYR A 105 -8.76 -5.10 -0.78
N GLY A 106 -9.68 -5.61 -1.61
CA GLY A 106 -10.54 -4.72 -2.39
C GLY A 106 -11.58 -3.96 -1.57
N THR A 107 -11.97 -4.48 -0.40
CA THR A 107 -12.78 -3.74 0.59
C THR A 107 -11.97 -2.67 1.36
N MET A 108 -10.66 -2.85 1.57
CA MET A 108 -9.76 -1.78 2.03
C MET A 108 -9.68 -0.67 0.97
N THR A 109 -9.47 -1.03 -0.30
CA THR A 109 -9.43 -0.08 -1.41
C THR A 109 -10.76 0.69 -1.54
N GLN A 110 -11.92 0.02 -1.40
CA GLN A 110 -13.22 0.68 -1.47
C GLN A 110 -13.43 1.71 -0.35
N ARG A 111 -13.20 1.32 0.92
CA ARG A 111 -13.49 2.20 2.06
C ARG A 111 -12.55 3.41 2.08
N SER A 112 -11.26 3.20 1.82
CA SER A 112 -10.26 4.25 1.82
C SER A 112 -10.38 5.21 0.64
N PHE A 113 -10.77 4.74 -0.55
CA PHE A 113 -11.03 5.62 -1.69
C PHE A 113 -12.19 6.58 -1.38
N LEU A 114 -13.32 6.07 -0.87
CA LEU A 114 -14.47 6.90 -0.52
C LEU A 114 -14.17 7.87 0.65
N LEU A 115 -13.31 7.48 1.58
CA LEU A 115 -12.80 8.38 2.63
C LEU A 115 -11.82 9.42 2.06
N GLY A 116 -10.96 9.05 1.11
CA GLY A 116 -10.06 9.96 0.41
C GLY A 116 -10.81 11.02 -0.39
N MET A 117 -11.90 10.64 -1.06
CA MET A 117 -12.80 11.58 -1.74
C MET A 117 -13.45 12.56 -0.75
N GLU A 118 -13.90 12.09 0.42
CA GLU A 118 -14.42 12.96 1.48
C GLU A 118 -13.36 13.94 2.02
N TYR A 119 -12.14 13.46 2.25
CA TYR A 119 -11.02 14.28 2.73
C TYR A 119 -10.62 15.35 1.71
N ALA A 120 -10.35 14.95 0.46
CA ALA A 120 -9.75 15.81 -0.56
C ALA A 120 -10.72 16.87 -1.09
N THR A 121 -12.03 16.56 -1.09
CA THR A 121 -13.08 17.52 -1.48
C THR A 121 -13.60 18.34 -0.30
N GLY A 122 -13.46 17.86 0.94
CA GLY A 122 -14.10 18.43 2.13
C GLY A 122 -15.61 18.18 2.20
N SER A 123 -16.16 17.33 1.32
CA SER A 123 -17.59 16.99 1.25
C SER A 123 -17.81 15.57 1.72
N ALA A 124 -18.70 15.37 2.69
CA ALA A 124 -19.25 14.04 2.97
C ALA A 124 -19.97 13.49 1.70
N PRO A 125 -20.02 12.16 1.50
CA PRO A 125 -20.74 11.55 0.39
C PRO A 125 -22.24 11.83 0.46
N GLY A 126 -22.79 12.33 -0.64
CA GLY A 126 -24.23 12.52 -0.86
C GLY A 126 -24.92 11.24 -1.35
N GLU A 127 -26.02 11.42 -2.07
CA GLU A 127 -26.69 10.30 -2.75
C GLU A 127 -25.77 9.70 -3.82
N GLU A 128 -25.82 8.36 -3.98
CA GLU A 128 -25.07 7.60 -4.99
C GLU A 128 -23.54 7.84 -5.00
N ASN A 129 -22.94 8.06 -3.83
CA ASN A 129 -21.52 8.42 -3.64
C ASN A 129 -21.11 9.70 -4.40
N THR A 130 -21.99 10.70 -4.44
CA THR A 130 -21.67 12.00 -5.05
C THR A 130 -20.98 12.93 -4.05
N PHE A 131 -19.79 13.41 -4.39
CA PHE A 131 -19.00 14.39 -3.64
C PHE A 131 -19.08 15.77 -4.31
N THR A 132 -18.92 16.85 -3.55
CA THR A 132 -18.96 18.24 -4.06
C THR A 132 -17.57 18.86 -3.97
N LEU A 133 -17.04 19.39 -5.08
CA LEU A 133 -15.73 20.04 -5.16
C LEU A 133 -15.90 21.42 -5.81
N GLY A 134 -15.90 22.50 -5.03
CA GLY A 134 -16.29 23.81 -5.57
C GLY A 134 -17.75 23.81 -6.02
N ASP A 135 -18.01 24.16 -7.27
CA ASP A 135 -19.33 24.01 -7.91
C ASP A 135 -19.45 22.69 -8.73
N CYS A 136 -18.39 21.86 -8.78
CA CYS A 136 -18.43 20.53 -9.38
C CYS A 136 -19.09 19.47 -8.50
N GLN A 137 -19.63 18.45 -9.15
CA GLN A 137 -19.98 17.17 -8.54
C GLN A 137 -19.09 16.06 -9.09
N ILE A 138 -18.66 15.12 -8.24
CA ILE A 138 -17.92 13.91 -8.63
C ILE A 138 -18.68 12.69 -8.11
N GLN A 139 -19.08 11.77 -8.97
CA GLN A 139 -19.87 10.58 -8.62
C GLN A 139 -19.02 9.32 -8.72
N VAL A 140 -18.99 8.52 -7.64
CA VAL A 140 -18.16 7.30 -7.57
C VAL A 140 -19.00 6.04 -7.75
N ILE A 141 -18.94 5.45 -8.95
CA ILE A 141 -19.58 4.18 -9.30
C ILE A 141 -18.64 3.04 -8.90
N VAL A 142 -19.10 2.10 -8.07
CA VAL A 142 -18.28 0.98 -7.59
C VAL A 142 -18.69 -0.33 -8.27
N GLY A 143 -17.72 -1.08 -8.80
CA GLY A 143 -17.91 -2.37 -9.45
C GLY A 143 -17.13 -3.51 -8.80
N ASP A 144 -17.75 -4.69 -8.70
CA ASP A 144 -17.18 -5.92 -8.14
C ASP A 144 -16.64 -6.84 -9.26
N ASP A 145 -15.32 -6.92 -9.40
CA ASP A 145 -14.67 -7.70 -10.45
C ASP A 145 -14.33 -9.16 -10.07
N LYS A 146 -14.42 -9.49 -8.77
CA LYS A 146 -14.36 -10.87 -8.24
C LYS A 146 -13.03 -11.61 -8.47
N SER A 147 -11.93 -10.87 -8.58
CA SER A 147 -10.58 -11.34 -8.92
C SER A 147 -10.46 -11.91 -10.34
N ASP A 148 -11.48 -11.72 -11.20
CA ASP A 148 -11.61 -12.41 -12.50
C ASP A 148 -11.48 -11.43 -13.69
N PRO A 149 -10.42 -11.53 -14.51
CA PRO A 149 -10.18 -10.59 -15.60
C PRO A 149 -11.26 -10.55 -16.70
N GLU A 150 -12.03 -11.61 -16.93
CA GLU A 150 -13.15 -11.58 -17.89
C GLU A 150 -14.32 -10.75 -17.34
N ASN A 151 -14.60 -10.87 -16.03
CA ASN A 151 -15.56 -10.04 -15.33
C ASN A 151 -15.08 -8.59 -15.18
N THR A 152 -13.79 -8.33 -14.89
CA THR A 152 -13.20 -6.97 -14.94
C THR A 152 -13.44 -6.33 -16.31
N ALA A 153 -13.19 -7.05 -17.39
CA ALA A 153 -13.40 -6.58 -18.77
C ALA A 153 -14.88 -6.31 -19.10
N THR A 154 -15.80 -6.90 -18.35
CA THR A 154 -17.25 -6.70 -18.48
C THR A 154 -17.70 -5.47 -17.70
N VAL A 155 -17.30 -5.38 -16.42
CA VAL A 155 -17.61 -4.24 -15.53
C VAL A 155 -17.03 -2.93 -16.07
N ALA A 156 -15.78 -2.94 -16.54
CA ALA A 156 -15.14 -1.76 -17.12
C ALA A 156 -15.85 -1.25 -18.39
N ARG A 157 -16.30 -2.15 -19.27
CA ARG A 157 -17.08 -1.75 -20.46
C ARG A 157 -18.47 -1.26 -20.10
N GLU A 158 -19.13 -1.81 -19.09
CA GLU A 158 -20.41 -1.25 -18.62
C GLU A 158 -20.23 0.17 -18.06
N MET A 159 -19.18 0.41 -17.25
CA MET A 159 -18.84 1.75 -16.76
C MET A 159 -18.53 2.74 -17.90
N VAL A 160 -17.74 2.34 -18.90
CA VAL A 160 -17.35 3.23 -20.01
C VAL A 160 -18.49 3.44 -21.02
N GLU A 161 -19.12 2.36 -21.49
CA GLU A 161 -20.11 2.41 -22.59
C GLU A 161 -21.53 2.80 -22.12
N VAL A 162 -21.87 2.60 -20.83
CA VAL A 162 -23.24 2.83 -20.30
C VAL A 162 -23.27 3.93 -19.24
N SER A 163 -22.31 3.97 -18.31
CA SER A 163 -22.24 5.03 -17.30
C SER A 163 -21.47 6.27 -17.76
N GLY A 164 -20.57 6.14 -18.74
CA GLY A 164 -19.77 7.25 -19.26
C GLY A 164 -18.73 7.75 -18.26
N VAL A 165 -17.95 6.86 -17.64
CA VAL A 165 -16.89 7.25 -16.69
C VAL A 165 -15.76 8.03 -17.37
N ASP A 166 -15.36 9.16 -16.78
CA ASP A 166 -14.23 9.99 -17.21
C ASP A 166 -12.89 9.43 -16.71
N ILE A 167 -12.90 8.76 -15.55
CA ILE A 167 -11.72 8.21 -14.86
C ILE A 167 -12.02 6.79 -14.37
N LEU A 168 -11.08 5.87 -14.57
CA LEU A 168 -11.11 4.51 -14.03
C LEU A 168 -10.11 4.36 -12.88
N VAL A 169 -10.47 3.64 -11.82
CA VAL A 169 -9.62 3.32 -10.68
C VAL A 169 -9.71 1.83 -10.38
N GLY A 170 -8.58 1.17 -10.18
CA GLY A 170 -8.54 -0.26 -9.85
C GLY A 170 -7.39 -1.01 -10.51
N THR A 171 -7.21 -2.30 -10.29
CA THR A 171 -7.93 -3.17 -9.35
C THR A 171 -6.88 -3.93 -8.50
N VAL A 172 -7.31 -4.89 -7.67
CA VAL A 172 -6.41 -5.60 -6.76
C VAL A 172 -5.55 -6.63 -7.50
N SER A 173 -6.16 -7.41 -8.40
CA SER A 173 -5.43 -8.35 -9.24
C SER A 173 -4.64 -7.63 -10.33
N SER A 174 -3.32 -7.86 -10.39
CA SER A 174 -2.47 -7.24 -11.42
C SER A 174 -2.79 -7.75 -12.84
N GLY A 175 -3.26 -8.99 -12.98
CA GLY A 175 -3.73 -9.52 -14.26
C GLY A 175 -5.04 -8.87 -14.73
N ALA A 176 -5.95 -8.57 -13.80
CA ALA A 176 -7.17 -7.82 -14.09
C ALA A 176 -6.87 -6.32 -14.38
N THR A 177 -5.87 -5.75 -13.71
CA THR A 177 -5.44 -4.37 -13.92
C THR A 177 -4.86 -4.16 -15.33
N ALA A 178 -4.09 -5.11 -15.87
CA ALA A 178 -3.64 -5.06 -17.26
C ALA A 178 -4.81 -4.99 -18.26
N THR A 179 -5.87 -5.77 -18.04
CA THR A 179 -7.11 -5.69 -18.83
C THR A 179 -7.79 -4.32 -18.72
N LEU A 180 -7.70 -3.67 -17.56
CA LEU A 180 -8.26 -2.33 -17.33
C LEU A 180 -7.45 -1.24 -18.06
N GLN A 181 -6.12 -1.36 -18.10
CA GLN A 181 -5.24 -0.46 -18.88
C GLN A 181 -5.59 -0.48 -20.37
N GLU A 182 -5.78 -1.67 -20.97
CA GLU A 182 -6.16 -1.79 -22.38
C GLU A 182 -7.49 -1.09 -22.68
N ILE A 183 -8.48 -1.24 -21.80
CA ILE A 183 -9.81 -0.61 -21.94
C ILE A 183 -9.73 0.91 -21.76
N ALA A 184 -8.93 1.40 -20.81
CA ALA A 184 -8.75 2.82 -20.56
C ALA A 184 -8.08 3.53 -21.74
N ARG A 185 -6.96 2.99 -22.24
CA ARG A 185 -6.28 3.45 -23.47
C ARG A 185 -7.22 3.47 -24.68
N ASP A 186 -7.89 2.35 -24.95
CA ASP A 186 -8.75 2.20 -26.14
C ASP A 186 -9.96 3.14 -26.15
N ASN A 187 -10.28 3.76 -25.01
CA ASN A 187 -11.35 4.75 -24.85
C ASN A 187 -10.85 6.17 -24.47
N ASN A 188 -9.53 6.40 -24.43
CA ASN A 188 -8.91 7.70 -24.10
C ASN A 188 -9.30 8.23 -22.70
N ILE A 189 -9.34 7.33 -21.71
CA ILE A 189 -9.73 7.58 -20.32
C ILE A 189 -8.52 7.39 -19.40
N VAL A 190 -8.34 8.26 -18.39
CA VAL A 190 -7.27 8.07 -17.39
C VAL A 190 -7.61 6.90 -16.48
N HIS A 191 -6.61 6.05 -16.23
CA HIS A 191 -6.71 4.89 -15.34
C HIS A 191 -5.68 5.00 -14.21
N ILE A 192 -6.15 4.96 -12.96
CA ILE A 192 -5.30 4.91 -11.78
C ILE A 192 -5.27 3.47 -11.25
N ALA A 193 -4.13 2.80 -11.46
CA ALA A 193 -3.83 1.52 -10.89
C ALA A 193 -3.67 1.62 -9.37
N ALA A 194 -4.54 0.93 -8.65
CA ALA A 194 -4.44 0.68 -7.22
C ALA A 194 -5.28 -0.55 -6.85
N PRO A 195 -4.79 -1.45 -5.97
CA PRO A 195 -3.44 -1.52 -5.42
C PRO A 195 -2.40 -2.35 -6.23
N ALA A 196 -2.75 -2.88 -7.40
CA ALA A 196 -1.90 -3.82 -8.16
C ALA A 196 -0.42 -3.39 -8.31
N ALA A 197 0.51 -4.30 -7.99
CA ALA A 197 1.94 -4.01 -7.82
C ALA A 197 2.86 -4.54 -8.94
N ALA A 198 2.35 -5.31 -9.91
CA ALA A 198 3.19 -5.87 -10.98
C ALA A 198 3.94 -4.78 -11.77
N ASN A 199 5.22 -5.01 -12.02
CA ASN A 199 6.11 -4.08 -12.72
C ASN A 199 5.56 -3.68 -14.10
N ASP A 200 5.06 -4.66 -14.86
CA ASP A 200 4.57 -4.53 -16.23
C ASP A 200 3.63 -3.34 -16.45
N ILE A 201 2.79 -3.04 -15.45
CA ILE A 201 1.76 -1.98 -15.47
C ILE A 201 2.37 -0.61 -15.83
N THR A 202 3.58 -0.32 -15.34
CA THR A 202 4.35 0.89 -15.67
C THR A 202 5.71 0.54 -16.27
N GLY A 203 5.78 -0.63 -16.92
CA GLY A 203 6.96 -1.17 -17.56
C GLY A 203 6.64 -1.51 -19.00
N VAL A 204 6.75 -2.79 -19.35
CA VAL A 204 6.48 -3.29 -20.71
C VAL A 204 5.06 -2.97 -21.24
N ASN A 205 4.06 -2.84 -20.36
CA ASN A 205 2.68 -2.48 -20.73
C ASN A 205 2.36 -0.99 -20.52
N PHE A 206 3.36 -0.12 -20.25
CA PHE A 206 3.12 1.30 -19.99
C PHE A 206 2.38 1.99 -21.14
N ASP A 207 1.34 2.73 -20.76
CA ASP A 207 0.55 3.62 -21.59
C ASP A 207 0.37 4.97 -20.88
N GLU A 208 0.34 6.07 -21.63
CA GLU A 208 0.24 7.43 -21.09
C GLU A 208 -1.07 7.70 -20.32
N HIS A 209 -2.10 6.87 -20.52
CA HIS A 209 -3.34 6.94 -19.74
C HIS A 209 -3.23 6.29 -18.35
N THR A 210 -2.23 5.44 -18.09
CA THR A 210 -2.09 4.74 -16.81
C THR A 210 -1.22 5.53 -15.83
N PHE A 211 -1.73 5.76 -14.62
CA PHE A 211 -0.98 6.19 -13.45
C PHE A 211 -1.07 5.11 -12.36
N ARG A 212 -0.12 5.05 -11.42
CA ARG A 212 -0.21 4.10 -10.28
C ARG A 212 0.09 4.79 -8.96
N THR A 213 -0.88 4.80 -8.04
CA THR A 213 -0.72 5.34 -6.68
C THR A 213 -0.22 4.31 -5.67
N SER A 214 -0.36 3.02 -5.97
CA SER A 214 0.30 1.96 -5.23
C SER A 214 1.77 1.81 -5.59
N ARG A 215 2.51 1.17 -4.69
CA ARG A 215 3.90 0.74 -4.96
C ARG A 215 3.98 -0.28 -6.10
N ASN A 216 5.19 -0.59 -6.57
CA ASN A 216 5.48 -1.76 -7.39
C ASN A 216 6.38 -2.80 -6.69
N ASN A 217 6.54 -3.95 -7.34
CA ASN A 217 7.41 -5.02 -6.88
C ASN A 217 8.86 -4.56 -6.66
N TYR A 218 9.38 -3.59 -7.45
CA TYR A 218 10.70 -2.99 -7.19
C TYR A 218 10.75 -2.16 -5.90
N GLN A 219 9.70 -1.41 -5.55
CA GLN A 219 9.63 -0.66 -4.29
C GLN A 219 9.53 -1.61 -3.09
N ASP A 220 8.72 -2.67 -3.20
CA ASP A 220 8.66 -3.74 -2.19
C ASP A 220 10.01 -4.48 -2.05
N ALA A 221 10.67 -4.82 -3.17
CA ALA A 221 11.95 -5.52 -3.18
C ALA A 221 13.13 -4.66 -2.69
N VAL A 222 13.25 -3.40 -3.11
CA VAL A 222 14.31 -2.48 -2.67
C VAL A 222 14.19 -2.20 -1.17
N ASN A 223 12.97 -1.95 -0.67
CA ASN A 223 12.72 -1.80 0.76
C ASN A 223 13.19 -3.05 1.53
N LEU A 224 12.68 -4.23 1.17
CA LEU A 224 12.96 -5.45 1.92
C LEU A 224 14.42 -5.92 1.81
N CYS A 225 15.02 -5.88 0.62
CA CYS A 225 16.42 -6.28 0.41
C CYS A 225 17.41 -5.36 1.13
N GLN A 226 17.11 -4.06 1.30
CA GLN A 226 17.97 -3.15 2.07
C GLN A 226 18.14 -3.60 3.54
N TYR A 227 17.16 -4.33 4.09
CA TYR A 227 17.28 -4.97 5.40
C TYR A 227 17.82 -6.40 5.32
N LEU A 228 17.27 -7.25 4.44
CA LEU A 228 17.62 -8.68 4.43
C LEU A 228 19.10 -8.95 4.15
N THR A 229 19.79 -8.11 3.37
CA THR A 229 21.23 -8.28 3.10
C THR A 229 22.14 -7.82 4.25
N THR A 230 21.61 -7.27 5.36
CA THR A 230 22.39 -7.09 6.60
C THR A 230 22.42 -8.35 7.46
N GLU A 231 21.40 -9.21 7.33
CA GLU A 231 21.21 -10.41 8.14
C GLU A 231 21.62 -11.71 7.41
N TYR A 232 21.43 -11.75 6.08
CA TYR A 232 21.62 -12.95 5.24
C TYR A 232 22.46 -12.64 4.00
N HIS A 233 23.24 -13.61 3.52
CA HIS A 233 24.09 -13.43 2.33
C HIS A 233 23.55 -14.17 1.10
N SER A 234 23.08 -15.41 1.28
CA SER A 234 22.60 -16.27 0.21
C SER A 234 21.08 -16.46 0.24
N PHE A 235 20.48 -16.46 -0.94
CA PHE A 235 19.04 -16.45 -1.14
C PHE A 235 18.55 -17.50 -2.14
N VAL A 236 17.33 -17.97 -1.92
CA VAL A 236 16.44 -18.61 -2.91
C VAL A 236 15.08 -17.91 -2.84
N GLN A 237 14.21 -18.05 -3.84
CA GLN A 237 12.89 -17.41 -3.78
C GLN A 237 11.77 -18.23 -4.42
N ILE A 238 10.56 -18.03 -3.88
CA ILE A 238 9.31 -18.61 -4.38
C ILE A 238 8.29 -17.52 -4.73
N ALA A 239 7.62 -17.68 -5.86
CA ALA A 239 6.64 -16.73 -6.38
C ALA A 239 5.51 -17.44 -7.18
N PRO A 240 4.33 -16.81 -7.37
CA PRO A 240 3.28 -17.38 -8.18
C PRO A 240 3.59 -17.24 -9.68
N ASP A 241 3.18 -18.22 -10.49
CA ASP A 241 3.51 -18.30 -11.93
C ASP A 241 2.65 -17.37 -12.81
N TYR A 242 2.76 -16.05 -12.57
CA TYR A 242 2.19 -14.97 -13.41
C TYR A 242 2.93 -13.64 -13.17
N SER A 243 2.59 -12.58 -13.91
CA SER A 243 3.30 -11.29 -13.95
C SER A 243 3.66 -10.67 -12.59
N PHE A 244 2.78 -10.74 -11.59
CA PHE A 244 3.08 -10.28 -10.23
C PHE A 244 4.26 -11.06 -9.60
N GLY A 245 4.28 -12.39 -9.75
CA GLY A 245 5.34 -13.23 -9.20
C GLY A 245 6.61 -13.20 -10.04
N TRP A 246 6.52 -13.18 -11.37
CA TRP A 246 7.68 -13.07 -12.25
C TRP A 246 8.42 -11.73 -12.04
N GLY A 247 7.70 -10.60 -12.08
CA GLY A 247 8.28 -9.29 -11.81
C GLY A 247 8.71 -9.11 -10.35
N GLY A 248 8.11 -9.86 -9.42
CA GLY A 248 8.56 -9.94 -8.03
C GLY A 248 9.92 -10.61 -7.92
N ALA A 249 10.05 -11.81 -8.47
CA ALA A 249 11.30 -12.55 -8.51
C ALA A 249 12.42 -11.78 -9.22
N GLU A 250 12.14 -11.13 -10.35
CA GLU A 250 13.12 -10.27 -11.03
C GLU A 250 13.57 -9.10 -10.15
N ALA A 251 12.63 -8.36 -9.56
CA ALA A 251 12.93 -7.21 -8.69
C ALA A 251 13.71 -7.61 -7.44
N PHE A 252 13.35 -8.71 -6.78
CA PHE A 252 14.10 -9.26 -5.64
C PHE A 252 15.49 -9.73 -6.04
N ARG A 253 15.63 -10.38 -7.21
CA ARG A 253 16.92 -10.84 -7.74
C ARG A 253 17.85 -9.66 -8.02
N ASP A 254 17.37 -8.57 -8.60
CA ASP A 254 18.17 -7.36 -8.85
C ASP A 254 18.47 -6.56 -7.57
N ALA A 255 17.46 -6.32 -6.72
CA ALA A 255 17.61 -5.52 -5.50
C ALA A 255 18.55 -6.17 -4.48
N CYS A 256 18.33 -7.46 -4.14
CA CYS A 256 19.19 -8.14 -3.17
C CYS A 256 20.61 -8.34 -3.73
N THR A 257 20.79 -8.57 -5.04
CA THR A 257 22.13 -8.58 -5.66
C THR A 257 22.81 -7.21 -5.59
N THR A 258 22.06 -6.13 -5.82
CA THR A 258 22.55 -4.74 -5.71
C THR A 258 23.00 -4.38 -4.30
N PHE A 259 22.32 -4.89 -3.27
CA PHE A 259 22.72 -4.74 -1.86
C PHE A 259 23.72 -5.81 -1.35
N GLY A 260 24.23 -6.69 -2.22
CA GLY A 260 25.35 -7.60 -1.93
C GLY A 260 24.99 -9.05 -1.55
N GLY A 261 23.73 -9.45 -1.72
CA GLY A 261 23.29 -10.85 -1.65
C GLY A 261 23.64 -11.67 -2.90
N GLU A 262 23.58 -12.99 -2.78
CA GLU A 262 23.78 -13.95 -3.88
C GLU A 262 22.59 -14.92 -3.96
N PHE A 263 22.01 -15.10 -5.15
CA PHE A 263 20.98 -16.12 -5.35
C PHE A 263 21.61 -17.45 -5.77
N VAL A 264 21.57 -18.44 -4.87
CA VAL A 264 22.29 -19.72 -5.02
C VAL A 264 21.50 -20.79 -5.80
N ALA A 265 20.26 -20.49 -6.17
CA ALA A 265 19.39 -21.35 -6.98
C ALA A 265 18.58 -20.55 -8.02
N ASP A 266 17.95 -21.27 -8.94
CA ASP A 266 16.96 -20.75 -9.88
C ASP A 266 15.65 -20.33 -9.16
N ASP A 267 14.84 -19.51 -9.81
CA ASP A 267 13.59 -19.00 -9.24
C ASP A 267 12.47 -20.06 -9.25
N ILE A 268 11.80 -20.25 -8.11
CA ILE A 268 10.78 -21.29 -7.94
C ILE A 268 9.39 -20.69 -8.19
N PHE A 269 8.79 -21.02 -9.33
CA PHE A 269 7.42 -20.61 -9.65
C PHE A 269 6.41 -21.73 -9.38
N ALA A 270 5.28 -21.37 -8.78
CA ALA A 270 4.18 -22.28 -8.47
C ALA A 270 2.84 -21.70 -8.97
N PRO A 271 1.88 -22.51 -9.47
CA PRO A 271 0.54 -22.01 -9.82
C PRO A 271 -0.13 -21.27 -8.66
N LEU A 272 -0.85 -20.18 -8.94
CA LEU A 272 -1.49 -19.34 -7.91
C LEU A 272 -2.53 -20.12 -7.06
N ASP A 273 -3.12 -21.18 -7.60
CA ASP A 273 -4.06 -22.08 -6.94
C ASP A 273 -3.39 -23.26 -6.20
N THR A 274 -2.05 -23.26 -6.06
CA THR A 274 -1.31 -24.28 -5.31
C THR A 274 -1.77 -24.35 -3.85
N THR A 275 -2.13 -25.56 -3.39
CA THR A 275 -2.39 -25.87 -1.98
C THR A 275 -1.37 -26.83 -1.36
N GLU A 276 -0.57 -27.53 -2.17
CA GLU A 276 0.36 -28.58 -1.74
C GLU A 276 1.80 -28.10 -1.91
N PHE A 277 2.33 -27.39 -0.92
CA PHE A 277 3.63 -26.70 -1.05
C PHE A 277 4.86 -27.57 -0.80
N THR A 278 4.70 -28.79 -0.28
CA THR A 278 5.79 -29.72 0.06
C THR A 278 6.89 -29.84 -1.01
N PRO A 279 6.61 -30.06 -2.32
CA PRO A 279 7.66 -30.23 -3.32
C PRO A 279 8.45 -28.94 -3.60
N TYR A 280 7.88 -27.76 -3.31
CA TYR A 280 8.58 -26.49 -3.42
C TYR A 280 9.42 -26.24 -2.16
N MET A 281 8.92 -26.62 -0.98
CA MET A 281 9.70 -26.56 0.27
C MET A 281 10.90 -27.51 0.28
N GLU A 282 10.79 -28.67 -0.38
CA GLU A 282 11.93 -29.57 -0.65
C GLU A 282 13.00 -28.86 -1.51
N GLN A 283 12.61 -28.16 -2.59
CA GLN A 283 13.52 -27.38 -3.44
C GLN A 283 14.15 -26.18 -2.71
N ILE A 284 13.41 -25.52 -1.81
CA ILE A 284 13.91 -24.45 -0.95
C ILE A 284 15.03 -24.99 -0.03
N LEU A 285 14.84 -26.13 0.63
CA LEU A 285 15.87 -26.77 1.46
C LEU A 285 17.08 -27.23 0.65
N ASP A 286 16.87 -27.89 -0.49
CA ASP A 286 17.94 -28.38 -1.37
C ASP A 286 18.80 -27.24 -1.97
N SER A 287 18.35 -25.99 -1.91
CA SER A 287 19.15 -24.81 -2.30
C SER A 287 20.32 -24.52 -1.36
N GLY A 288 20.18 -24.83 -0.07
CA GLY A 288 21.17 -24.51 0.97
C GLY A 288 21.40 -23.01 1.24
N ALA A 289 20.46 -22.13 0.87
CA ALA A 289 20.55 -20.69 1.11
C ALA A 289 20.38 -20.31 2.60
N ASP A 290 20.90 -19.15 3.01
CA ASP A 290 20.69 -18.60 4.36
C ASP A 290 19.22 -18.19 4.59
N ALA A 291 18.54 -17.70 3.54
CA ALA A 291 17.16 -17.25 3.58
C ALA A 291 16.37 -17.61 2.31
N TRP A 292 15.05 -17.68 2.44
CA TRP A 292 14.11 -17.83 1.34
C TRP A 292 13.18 -16.62 1.24
N LEU A 293 13.07 -16.04 0.04
CA LEU A 293 12.21 -14.91 -0.23
C LEU A 293 10.83 -15.37 -0.72
N VAL A 294 9.77 -14.67 -0.33
CA VAL A 294 8.39 -14.98 -0.74
C VAL A 294 7.74 -13.76 -1.37
N THR A 295 7.42 -13.87 -2.67
CA THR A 295 6.41 -13.02 -3.30
C THR A 295 5.11 -13.81 -3.34
N TRP A 296 4.10 -13.47 -2.53
CA TRP A 296 2.78 -14.14 -2.62
C TRP A 296 1.65 -13.22 -2.13
N ALA A 297 0.45 -13.44 -2.64
CA ALA A 297 -0.77 -12.75 -2.21
C ALA A 297 -1.95 -13.72 -2.12
N GLY A 298 -2.87 -13.48 -1.18
CA GLY A 298 -4.04 -14.33 -0.98
C GLY A 298 -3.73 -15.73 -0.40
N GLY A 299 -4.73 -16.62 -0.48
CA GLY A 299 -4.83 -17.82 0.36
C GLY A 299 -3.70 -18.85 0.30
N GLY A 300 -2.90 -18.89 -0.77
CA GLY A 300 -1.80 -19.85 -0.93
C GLY A 300 -0.67 -19.71 0.09
N PHE A 301 -0.50 -18.54 0.70
CA PHE A 301 0.57 -18.32 1.68
C PHE A 301 0.35 -19.09 3.01
N ILE A 302 -0.89 -19.48 3.37
CA ILE A 302 -1.15 -20.34 4.54
C ILE A 302 -0.54 -21.75 4.36
N PRO A 303 -0.95 -22.55 3.36
CA PRO A 303 -0.39 -23.89 3.18
C PRO A 303 1.11 -23.85 2.83
N MET A 304 1.61 -22.77 2.23
CA MET A 304 3.05 -22.54 2.06
C MET A 304 3.77 -22.48 3.43
N MET A 305 3.31 -21.61 4.34
CA MET A 305 3.89 -21.48 5.67
C MET A 305 3.67 -22.71 6.57
N GLN A 306 2.62 -23.50 6.32
CA GLN A 306 2.40 -24.78 6.98
C GLN A 306 3.41 -25.83 6.51
N ALA A 307 3.58 -26.02 5.19
CA ALA A 307 4.59 -26.92 4.64
C ALA A 307 6.02 -26.50 5.06
N ALA A 308 6.30 -25.19 5.08
CA ALA A 308 7.57 -24.65 5.53
C ALA A 308 7.88 -25.01 7.01
N GLN A 309 6.87 -25.02 7.88
CA GLN A 309 7.00 -25.44 9.28
C GLN A 309 7.08 -26.97 9.43
N GLU A 310 6.29 -27.74 8.66
CA GLU A 310 6.29 -29.21 8.73
C GLU A 310 7.59 -29.84 8.19
N LEU A 311 8.22 -29.23 7.19
CA LEU A 311 9.51 -29.68 6.64
C LEU A 311 10.73 -29.06 7.37
N GLY A 312 10.52 -28.07 8.25
CA GLY A 312 11.60 -27.44 9.02
C GLY A 312 12.31 -26.27 8.34
N VAL A 313 11.84 -25.81 7.17
CA VAL A 313 12.36 -24.64 6.44
C VAL A 313 12.50 -23.43 7.36
N THR A 314 11.47 -23.12 8.15
CA THR A 314 11.46 -21.97 9.06
C THR A 314 12.34 -22.14 10.31
N ALA A 315 13.03 -23.27 10.45
CA ALA A 315 13.99 -23.55 11.52
C ALA A 315 15.44 -23.64 11.01
N GLU A 316 15.65 -23.85 9.70
CA GLU A 316 16.97 -23.90 9.07
C GLU A 316 17.30 -22.63 8.26
N MET A 317 16.30 -21.91 7.76
CA MET A 317 16.44 -20.76 6.85
C MET A 317 15.63 -19.53 7.31
N GLY A 318 16.17 -18.34 7.09
CA GLY A 318 15.47 -17.07 7.35
C GLY A 318 14.31 -16.81 6.38
N LEU A 319 13.20 -16.24 6.86
CA LEU A 319 12.05 -15.85 6.03
C LEU A 319 12.19 -14.40 5.54
N GLY A 320 12.38 -14.22 4.23
CA GLY A 320 12.34 -12.93 3.56
C GLY A 320 10.97 -12.63 2.95
N ALA A 321 10.00 -12.24 3.79
CA ALA A 321 8.67 -11.88 3.34
C ALA A 321 8.20 -10.58 4.00
N SER A 322 7.59 -9.68 3.22
CA SER A 322 6.89 -8.52 3.78
C SER A 322 5.72 -8.97 4.66
N PHE A 323 5.41 -8.19 5.69
CA PHE A 323 4.25 -8.46 6.54
C PHE A 323 2.92 -8.26 5.77
N ILE A 324 1.92 -9.04 6.17
CA ILE A 324 0.60 -9.13 5.54
C ILE A 324 -0.47 -8.36 6.34
N ASP A 325 -1.72 -8.43 5.89
CA ASP A 325 -2.87 -7.78 6.55
C ASP A 325 -3.05 -8.21 8.01
N ASN A 326 -3.54 -7.26 8.82
CA ASN A 326 -3.66 -7.40 10.26
C ASN A 326 -4.62 -8.52 10.70
N ALA A 327 -5.64 -8.83 9.90
CA ALA A 327 -6.55 -9.93 10.20
C ALA A 327 -5.90 -11.31 10.03
N SER A 328 -5.01 -11.44 9.04
CA SER A 328 -4.26 -12.67 8.75
C SER A 328 -3.03 -12.83 9.64
N LEU A 329 -2.31 -11.75 9.93
CA LEU A 329 -0.98 -11.73 10.55
C LEU A 329 -0.77 -12.74 11.70
N PRO A 330 -1.67 -12.91 12.69
CA PRO A 330 -1.45 -13.83 13.81
C PRO A 330 -1.32 -15.30 13.39
N ALA A 331 -1.98 -15.72 12.31
CA ALA A 331 -1.97 -17.11 11.82
C ALA A 331 -0.68 -17.47 11.06
N PHE A 332 0.04 -16.49 10.52
CA PHE A 332 1.24 -16.68 9.70
C PHE A 332 2.52 -16.33 10.46
N PHE A 333 2.47 -15.28 11.29
CA PHE A 333 3.64 -14.73 12.00
C PHE A 333 3.55 -14.87 13.53
N GLY A 334 2.52 -15.51 14.09
CA GLY A 334 2.40 -15.70 15.55
C GLY A 334 3.56 -16.50 16.19
N ASN A 335 4.22 -17.38 15.43
CA ASN A 335 5.45 -18.07 15.85
C ASN A 335 6.73 -17.24 15.60
N ASN A 336 6.63 -16.10 14.91
CA ASN A 336 7.74 -15.26 14.44
C ASN A 336 7.77 -13.87 15.11
N VAL A 337 7.13 -13.71 16.28
CA VAL A 337 7.22 -12.47 17.06
C VAL A 337 8.68 -12.18 17.42
N GLY A 338 9.13 -10.97 17.10
CA GLY A 338 10.53 -10.54 17.14
C GLY A 338 11.16 -10.36 15.74
N LEU A 339 10.56 -10.92 14.68
CA LEU A 339 10.99 -10.72 13.30
C LEU A 339 10.94 -9.23 12.91
N THR A 340 11.98 -8.77 12.22
CA THR A 340 12.00 -7.49 11.51
C THR A 340 11.90 -7.75 10.01
N SER A 341 11.04 -7.00 9.32
CA SER A 341 10.82 -7.13 7.88
C SER A 341 10.16 -5.86 7.32
N GLY A 342 9.99 -5.81 6.00
CA GLY A 342 9.25 -4.76 5.32
C GLY A 342 7.74 -4.83 5.57
N ILE A 343 7.09 -3.68 5.56
CA ILE A 343 5.64 -3.55 5.38
C ILE A 343 5.34 -2.35 4.48
N LEU A 344 4.38 -2.52 3.58
CA LEU A 344 3.88 -1.48 2.67
C LEU A 344 3.41 -0.23 3.43
N TYR A 345 2.59 -0.48 4.45
CA TYR A 345 1.89 0.50 5.26
C TYR A 345 1.33 -0.23 6.48
N HIS A 346 1.45 0.40 7.64
CA HIS A 346 0.67 0.08 8.81
C HIS A 346 0.26 1.40 9.45
N TYR A 347 -0.96 1.50 9.96
CA TYR A 347 -1.49 2.78 10.45
C TYR A 347 -0.67 3.41 11.61
N THR A 348 0.18 2.64 12.28
CA THR A 348 1.08 3.12 13.36
C THR A 348 2.47 3.55 12.88
N ALA A 349 2.79 3.47 11.59
CA ALA A 349 4.12 3.80 11.05
C ALA A 349 4.24 5.25 10.54
N PRO A 350 3.27 5.84 9.81
CA PRO A 350 3.29 7.26 9.46
C PRO A 350 2.81 8.14 10.62
N ASP A 351 3.54 9.24 10.88
CA ASP A 351 3.15 10.29 11.83
C ASP A 351 2.76 11.56 11.03
N ASN A 352 1.49 11.64 10.60
CA ASN A 352 0.96 12.79 9.87
C ASN A 352 -0.59 12.93 9.99
N PRO A 353 -1.15 14.14 9.79
CA PRO A 353 -2.58 14.39 9.98
C PRO A 353 -3.53 13.64 9.02
N ILE A 354 -3.04 13.15 7.87
CA ILE A 354 -3.84 12.42 6.89
C ILE A 354 -3.99 10.96 7.34
N ASN A 355 -2.91 10.37 7.85
CA ASN A 355 -2.92 9.06 8.50
C ASN A 355 -3.77 9.07 9.77
N ASP A 356 -3.66 10.11 10.60
CA ASP A 356 -4.50 10.30 11.79
C ASP A 356 -5.99 10.32 11.42
N TRP A 357 -6.36 11.11 10.40
CA TRP A 357 -7.74 11.24 9.95
C TRP A 357 -8.27 9.93 9.35
N LEU A 358 -7.49 9.27 8.48
CA LEU A 358 -7.85 7.97 7.91
C LEU A 358 -8.02 6.93 9.03
N THR A 359 -7.18 6.96 10.06
CA THR A 359 -7.26 6.09 11.24
C THR A 359 -8.54 6.35 12.03
N GLU A 360 -8.83 7.61 12.38
CA GLU A 360 -10.06 7.98 13.11
C GLU A 360 -11.31 7.56 12.33
N GLN A 361 -11.40 7.90 11.04
CA GLN A 361 -12.60 7.63 10.24
C GLN A 361 -12.80 6.14 9.96
N THR A 362 -11.73 5.39 9.70
CA THR A 362 -11.85 3.94 9.46
C THR A 362 -12.29 3.21 10.71
N ILE A 363 -11.73 3.56 11.89
CA ILE A 363 -12.18 3.01 13.18
C ILE A 363 -13.64 3.41 13.46
N ALA A 364 -14.01 4.69 13.27
CA ALA A 364 -15.35 5.19 13.57
C ALA A 364 -16.45 4.58 12.69
N ARG A 365 -16.15 4.24 11.43
CA ARG A 365 -17.13 3.75 10.43
C ARG A 365 -17.10 2.24 10.23
N HIS A 366 -15.96 1.59 10.42
CA HIS A 366 -15.74 0.16 10.14
C HIS A 366 -15.30 -0.66 11.36
N GLY A 367 -14.98 -0.04 12.50
CA GLY A 367 -14.64 -0.73 13.75
C GLY A 367 -13.26 -1.39 13.77
N THR A 368 -12.38 -0.99 12.86
CA THR A 368 -11.02 -1.52 12.67
C THR A 368 -10.14 -0.40 12.08
N PRO A 369 -8.83 -0.37 12.35
CA PRO A 369 -7.92 0.59 11.70
C PRO A 369 -7.82 0.38 10.17
N PRO A 370 -7.25 1.36 9.44
CA PRO A 370 -6.77 1.14 8.09
C PRO A 370 -5.60 0.14 8.10
N ASP A 371 -5.48 -0.62 7.03
CA ASP A 371 -4.55 -1.73 6.84
C ASP A 371 -3.84 -1.54 5.48
N LEU A 372 -2.92 -2.45 5.11
CA LEU A 372 -2.03 -2.40 3.92
C LEU A 372 -2.50 -1.48 2.77
N PHE A 373 -3.67 -1.78 2.20
CA PHE A 373 -4.14 -1.21 0.94
C PHE A 373 -5.06 0.01 1.11
N ASP A 374 -5.35 0.45 2.34
CA ASP A 374 -6.11 1.68 2.59
C ASP A 374 -5.30 2.94 2.20
N ALA A 375 -3.97 2.92 2.32
CA ALA A 375 -3.13 4.01 1.84
C ALA A 375 -3.21 4.15 0.30
N ASP A 376 -3.13 3.03 -0.43
CA ASP A 376 -3.18 3.01 -1.90
C ASP A 376 -4.51 3.56 -2.44
N GLY A 377 -5.63 3.18 -1.81
CA GLY A 377 -6.97 3.64 -2.18
C GLY A 377 -7.24 5.11 -1.84
N MET A 378 -6.79 5.59 -0.67
CA MET A 378 -6.88 7.02 -0.34
C MET A 378 -6.00 7.89 -1.27
N ASN A 379 -4.79 7.41 -1.61
CA ASN A 379 -3.91 8.09 -2.56
C ASN A 379 -4.53 8.22 -3.95
N ALA A 380 -5.27 7.22 -4.44
CA ALA A 380 -5.96 7.30 -5.72
C ALA A 380 -7.03 8.41 -5.76
N ALA A 381 -7.79 8.58 -4.67
CA ALA A 381 -8.76 9.66 -4.55
C ALA A 381 -8.11 11.06 -4.44
N LEU A 382 -6.99 11.16 -3.71
CA LEU A 382 -6.20 12.38 -3.60
C LEU A 382 -5.65 12.82 -4.98
N LEU A 383 -5.05 11.89 -5.73
CA LEU A 383 -4.53 12.13 -7.09
C LEU A 383 -5.61 12.71 -8.02
N ILE A 384 -6.81 12.11 -8.04
CA ILE A 384 -7.94 12.61 -8.85
C ILE A 384 -8.31 14.04 -8.46
N VAL A 385 -8.48 14.30 -7.17
CA VAL A 385 -9.01 15.58 -6.69
C VAL A 385 -7.98 16.70 -6.82
N GLU A 386 -6.68 16.45 -6.63
CA GLU A 386 -5.65 17.44 -6.89
C GLU A 386 -5.43 17.69 -8.39
N ALA A 387 -5.50 16.66 -9.25
CA ALA A 387 -5.46 16.86 -10.70
C ALA A 387 -6.66 17.71 -11.18
N LEU A 388 -7.88 17.39 -10.75
CA LEU A 388 -9.09 18.17 -11.07
C LEU A 388 -9.04 19.62 -10.53
N LYS A 389 -8.32 19.87 -9.43
CA LYS A 389 -8.04 21.24 -8.95
C LYS A 389 -7.11 22.00 -9.89
N GLN A 390 -6.16 21.34 -10.53
CA GLN A 390 -5.26 21.97 -11.51
C GLN A 390 -5.90 22.16 -12.89
N THR A 391 -6.74 21.22 -13.34
CA THR A 391 -7.47 21.34 -14.62
C THR A 391 -8.73 22.21 -14.55
N GLY A 392 -9.10 22.71 -13.36
CA GLY A 392 -10.29 23.52 -13.14
C GLY A 392 -11.62 22.74 -13.20
N GLY A 393 -11.56 21.41 -13.22
CA GLY A 393 -12.71 20.51 -13.39
C GLY A 393 -12.79 19.82 -14.75
N ASP A 394 -11.82 20.04 -15.66
CA ASP A 394 -11.70 19.24 -16.89
C ASP A 394 -11.15 17.84 -16.56
N ALA A 395 -11.98 16.81 -16.78
CA ALA A 395 -11.66 15.41 -16.51
C ALA A 395 -11.17 14.65 -17.75
N SER A 396 -10.95 15.31 -18.89
CA SER A 396 -10.42 14.66 -20.09
C SER A 396 -8.96 14.25 -19.91
N ALA A 397 -8.54 13.18 -20.59
CA ALA A 397 -7.14 12.74 -20.52
C ALA A 397 -6.14 13.80 -21.08
N GLU A 398 -6.56 14.63 -22.04
CA GLU A 398 -5.75 15.75 -22.56
C GLU A 398 -5.44 16.79 -21.48
N ALA A 399 -6.33 16.97 -20.49
CA ALA A 399 -6.12 17.84 -19.34
C ALA A 399 -5.45 17.11 -18.16
N LEU A 400 -5.90 15.89 -17.83
CA LEU A 400 -5.47 15.16 -16.63
C LEU A 400 -4.05 14.61 -16.73
N ILE A 401 -3.62 14.04 -17.87
CA ILE A 401 -2.27 13.45 -18.01
C ILE A 401 -1.17 14.47 -17.66
N PRO A 402 -1.11 15.68 -18.29
CA PRO A 402 -0.08 16.67 -17.95
C PRO A 402 -0.30 17.37 -16.60
N ALA A 403 -1.44 17.18 -15.93
CA ALA A 403 -1.67 17.65 -14.56
C ALA A 403 -1.28 16.59 -13.49
N MET A 404 -1.14 15.32 -13.89
CA MET A 404 -0.67 14.23 -13.03
C MET A 404 0.83 13.94 -13.20
N GLU A 405 1.40 14.12 -14.39
CA GLU A 405 2.85 14.01 -14.62
C GLU A 405 3.64 15.00 -13.73
N GLY A 406 4.40 14.48 -12.75
CA GLY A 406 5.16 15.31 -11.81
C GLY A 406 4.35 15.86 -10.63
N LEU A 407 3.10 15.44 -10.43
CA LEU A 407 2.27 15.91 -9.34
C LEU A 407 2.80 15.45 -7.96
N GLU A 408 2.91 16.38 -7.02
CA GLU A 408 3.16 16.10 -5.61
C GLU A 408 1.93 16.40 -4.75
N PHE A 409 1.57 15.47 -3.88
CA PHE A 409 0.47 15.62 -2.92
C PHE A 409 0.78 14.90 -1.60
N GLU A 410 0.21 15.37 -0.49
CA GLU A 410 0.30 14.67 0.78
C GLU A 410 -0.76 13.57 0.86
N GLY A 411 -0.35 12.36 1.26
CA GLY A 411 -1.25 11.23 1.54
C GLY A 411 -0.98 10.60 2.92
N PRO A 412 -1.64 9.47 3.27
CA PRO A 412 -1.42 8.79 4.55
C PRO A 412 0.04 8.38 4.81
N LYS A 413 0.85 8.27 3.75
CA LYS A 413 2.28 7.91 3.82
C LYS A 413 3.21 9.13 3.73
N GLY A 414 2.69 10.34 3.91
CA GLY A 414 3.40 11.61 3.65
C GLY A 414 3.38 11.96 2.16
N THR A 415 4.37 12.73 1.70
CA THR A 415 4.46 13.22 0.32
C THR A 415 4.53 12.07 -0.69
N ILE A 416 3.58 12.04 -1.61
CA ILE A 416 3.54 11.16 -2.78
C ILE A 416 3.94 12.00 -4.00
N THR A 417 4.91 11.51 -4.79
CA THR A 417 5.37 12.16 -6.02
C THR A 417 5.04 11.25 -7.21
N ILE A 418 4.20 11.69 -8.13
CA ILE A 418 3.91 10.96 -9.38
C ILE A 418 5.06 11.19 -10.36
N ARG A 419 5.90 10.17 -10.57
CA ARG A 419 7.07 10.25 -11.43
C ARG A 419 6.66 10.49 -12.90
N PRO A 420 7.04 11.60 -13.55
CA PRO A 420 6.58 11.90 -14.91
C PRO A 420 7.13 10.92 -15.95
N GLU A 421 8.27 10.27 -15.72
CA GLU A 421 8.87 9.35 -16.68
C GLU A 421 7.97 8.14 -16.99
N ASP A 422 7.44 7.47 -15.96
CA ASP A 422 6.68 6.21 -16.05
C ASP A 422 5.43 6.14 -15.14
N HIS A 423 4.98 7.28 -14.62
CA HIS A 423 3.73 7.47 -13.86
C HIS A 423 3.62 6.70 -12.53
N VAL A 424 4.76 6.37 -11.92
CA VAL A 424 4.84 5.65 -10.63
C VAL A 424 4.79 6.63 -9.45
N ALA A 425 3.91 6.37 -8.47
CA ALA A 425 3.96 7.03 -7.18
C ALA A 425 5.21 6.64 -6.37
N ILE A 426 6.21 7.52 -6.39
CA ILE A 426 7.33 7.49 -5.44
C ILE A 426 6.80 7.90 -4.07
N GLN A 427 7.01 7.02 -3.10
CA GLN A 427 6.39 7.07 -1.79
C GLN A 427 7.29 6.38 -0.77
N ASP A 428 7.09 6.71 0.50
CA ASP A 428 7.78 6.05 1.61
C ASP A 428 7.33 4.58 1.75
N MET A 429 8.19 3.75 2.31
CA MET A 429 7.95 2.35 2.66
C MET A 429 8.57 2.09 4.04
N TYR A 430 8.13 1.06 4.76
CA TYR A 430 8.53 0.87 6.16
C TYR A 430 9.27 -0.45 6.37
N ILE A 431 10.28 -0.41 7.24
CA ILE A 431 10.83 -1.60 7.91
C ILE A 431 10.32 -1.56 9.35
N VAL A 432 9.66 -2.62 9.76
CA VAL A 432 9.03 -2.74 11.08
C VAL A 432 9.44 -4.03 11.77
N LYS A 433 9.31 -4.06 13.08
CA LYS A 433 9.52 -5.23 13.91
C LYS A 433 8.19 -5.69 14.51
N LEU A 434 7.87 -6.96 14.34
CA LEU A 434 6.72 -7.59 14.95
C LEU A 434 6.95 -7.75 16.45
N VAL A 435 6.18 -7.05 17.28
CA VAL A 435 6.32 -7.06 18.75
C VAL A 435 5.23 -7.84 19.48
N ASN A 436 4.06 -8.02 18.85
CA ASN A 436 2.99 -8.91 19.32
C ASN A 436 2.03 -9.26 18.16
N VAL A 437 1.06 -10.13 18.39
CA VAL A 437 -0.02 -10.48 17.41
C VAL A 437 -1.41 -10.53 18.06
N ASP A 438 -1.56 -9.95 19.25
CA ASP A 438 -2.75 -10.09 20.12
C ASP A 438 -3.24 -8.77 20.75
N ASP A 439 -2.59 -7.64 20.47
CA ASP A 439 -3.11 -6.31 20.77
C ASP A 439 -4.45 -6.06 20.03
N PRO A 440 -5.52 -5.64 20.74
CA PRO A 440 -6.87 -5.53 20.18
C PRO A 440 -7.07 -4.30 19.29
N ASP A 441 -6.14 -3.33 19.32
CA ASP A 441 -6.10 -2.20 18.40
C ASP A 441 -5.23 -2.54 17.17
N PHE A 442 -4.73 -3.77 17.03
CA PHE A 442 -3.79 -4.22 16.01
C PHE A 442 -2.42 -3.49 16.07
N LYS A 443 -1.96 -3.09 17.27
CA LYS A 443 -0.65 -2.43 17.46
C LYS A 443 0.50 -3.45 17.47
N TYR A 444 0.66 -4.15 16.36
CA TYR A 444 1.57 -5.29 16.22
C TYR A 444 3.03 -4.90 15.98
N PHE A 445 3.29 -3.65 15.59
CA PHE A 445 4.57 -3.25 15.00
C PHE A 445 5.29 -2.09 15.72
N GLU A 446 6.60 -2.24 15.91
CA GLU A 446 7.55 -1.18 16.23
C GLU A 446 8.23 -0.71 14.92
N LEU A 447 8.23 0.60 14.64
CA LEU A 447 8.91 1.14 13.46
C LEU A 447 10.43 1.09 13.64
N VAL A 448 11.14 0.44 12.72
CA VAL A 448 12.61 0.35 12.73
C VAL A 448 13.21 1.45 11.86
N THR A 449 12.71 1.61 10.63
CA THR A 449 13.06 2.75 9.77
C THR A 449 12.04 2.97 8.66
N THR A 450 12.05 4.18 8.09
CA THR A 450 11.31 4.52 6.88
C THR A 450 12.31 4.61 5.73
N THR A 451 12.03 3.92 4.63
CA THR A 451 12.77 4.00 3.37
C THR A 451 11.94 4.79 2.35
N ARG A 452 12.57 5.31 1.29
CA ARG A 452 11.86 5.86 0.13
C ARG A 452 12.53 5.27 -1.12
N PRO A 453 12.05 4.12 -1.63
CA PRO A 453 12.79 3.35 -2.62
C PRO A 453 12.94 4.05 -3.98
N ASP A 454 14.18 4.37 -4.35
CA ASP A 454 14.56 4.65 -5.73
C ASP A 454 14.45 3.36 -6.55
N VAL A 455 13.76 3.42 -7.69
CA VAL A 455 13.48 2.26 -8.55
C VAL A 455 13.77 2.56 -10.02
N PRO A 456 14.17 1.57 -10.83
CA PRO A 456 14.48 1.78 -12.24
C PRO A 456 13.26 2.26 -13.05
N CYS A 457 13.54 2.78 -14.24
CA CYS A 457 12.57 2.95 -15.32
C CYS A 457 12.46 1.63 -16.09
N LEU A 458 11.26 1.07 -16.18
CA LEU A 458 11.02 -0.27 -16.77
C LEU A 458 10.39 -0.21 -18.17
N LEU A 459 10.42 0.97 -18.79
CA LEU A 459 9.78 1.21 -20.09
C LEU A 459 10.44 0.41 -21.23
N PRO A 460 9.64 -0.06 -22.21
CA PRO A 460 10.15 -0.77 -23.39
C PRO A 460 11.03 0.13 -24.26
N GLU A 461 11.85 -0.47 -25.11
CA GLU A 461 12.85 0.21 -25.95
C GLU A 461 12.28 1.39 -26.77
N ASP A 462 11.02 1.31 -27.21
CA ASP A 462 10.33 2.36 -27.96
C ASP A 462 9.92 3.59 -27.13
N LYS A 463 10.04 3.52 -25.80
CA LYS A 463 9.65 4.57 -24.84
C LYS A 463 10.77 5.00 -23.89
N GLN A 464 11.98 4.42 -24.02
CA GLN A 464 13.11 4.72 -23.11
C GLN A 464 13.59 6.18 -23.15
N ASP A 465 13.26 6.95 -24.21
CA ASP A 465 13.45 8.41 -24.22
C ASP A 465 12.67 9.13 -23.09
N ARG A 466 11.60 8.54 -22.55
CA ARG A 466 10.90 9.06 -21.34
C ARG A 466 11.69 8.85 -20.06
N CYS A 467 12.63 7.91 -19.98
CA CYS A 467 13.31 7.53 -18.73
C CYS A 467 14.29 8.57 -18.16
N GLY A 468 14.65 9.63 -18.92
CA GLY A 468 15.55 10.68 -18.45
C GLY A 468 16.91 10.13 -17.99
N ASP A 469 17.29 10.46 -16.74
CA ASP A 469 18.53 10.00 -16.10
C ASP A 469 18.34 8.71 -15.25
N LEU A 470 17.16 8.07 -15.28
CA LEU A 470 16.84 6.88 -14.47
C LEU A 470 17.61 5.63 -14.94
N PRO A 471 17.99 4.70 -14.04
CA PRO A 471 18.47 3.37 -14.43
C PRO A 471 17.41 2.62 -15.24
N ILE A 472 17.77 2.14 -16.44
CA ILE A 472 16.83 1.48 -17.35
C ILE A 472 16.87 -0.04 -17.14
N GLY A 473 15.70 -0.65 -16.92
CA GLY A 473 15.46 -2.10 -16.82
C GLY A 473 15.88 -2.76 -15.50
N SER A 474 16.87 -2.20 -14.80
CA SER A 474 17.36 -2.66 -13.49
C SER A 474 18.01 -1.51 -12.73
N LEU A 475 18.18 -1.66 -11.40
CA LEU A 475 18.85 -0.70 -10.52
C LEU A 475 20.29 -0.43 -10.94
N GLY A 476 20.98 -1.46 -11.46
CA GLY A 476 22.32 -1.34 -12.03
C GLY A 476 22.37 -0.76 -13.45
N GLY A 477 21.22 -0.57 -14.09
CA GLY A 477 21.07 -0.20 -15.49
C GLY A 477 21.34 -1.35 -16.47
N SER A 478 20.78 -1.21 -17.67
CA SER A 478 20.94 -2.14 -18.79
C SER A 478 22.41 -2.22 -19.27
N LYS A 479 22.85 -3.42 -19.69
CA LYS A 479 24.24 -3.75 -20.09
C LYS A 479 24.33 -4.27 -21.53
#